data_AF-A0A379DEK5-F1
#
_entry.id   AF-A0A379DEK5-F1
#
_cell.length_a   1.000
_cell.length_b   1.000
_cell.length_c   1.000
_cell.angle_alpha   90.00
_cell.angle_beta   90.00
_cell.angle_gamma   90.00
#
_symmetry.space_group_name_H-M   'P 1'
#
loop_
_entity.id
_entity.type
_entity.pdbx_description
1 polymer ?
#
loop_
_entity_poly.entity_id
_entity_poly.type
_entity_poly.pdbx_seq_one_letter_code
_entity_poly.pdbx_strand_id
1 'polypeptide(L)'
;MNTLDFKSQKFWDFLNIHSSDDISIYIHIPFCEQKCLYCDFYSQVSSTEAHEKYIDSLIYELSNYKEYLSSKEIKSIFIGGGTPSAINPKLIKKFMEYLQSICKLSDDCEITTESNPNSLTDEAIKIYIESGINRISMGAQSFNEKILKTIGRIHSPEQIYNTIESIQKNGIKNFNIDLMLALPNQTIEDIDESLEIVKRYDIPHVSYYSLILEEGTPLYDNMDSYQFPDEILDRKMYRKIVDAFSLNNLNQYEISNFSKRGFECQHNLRYWKLKDYIGLGCSAQSNISNIRYSNVTSLKNYLNQNYSYTFENLNKIERLNEYTMLGLRLNEGIDIEDINFKFNIDFEKEYKTQIKKNLDNKLITLNNGKIQLTTIGKDISNVVELDFTRIPCN
;
A
#
# COMPACT_ATOMS: atom_id res chain seq x y z
N MET A 1 -21.71 -12.63 3.70
CA MET A 1 -20.81 -12.14 4.77
C MET A 1 -21.36 -12.60 6.10
N ASN A 2 -20.63 -13.47 6.78
CA ASN A 2 -20.98 -13.87 8.15
C ASN A 2 -20.30 -12.88 9.10
N THR A 3 -21.02 -12.35 10.07
CA THR A 3 -20.44 -11.61 11.20
C THR A 3 -20.08 -12.63 12.27
N LEU A 4 -18.80 -12.75 12.62
CA LEU A 4 -18.39 -13.49 13.81
C LEU A 4 -17.96 -12.48 14.87
N ASP A 5 -18.41 -12.70 16.10
CA ASP A 5 -17.89 -11.99 17.26
C ASP A 5 -16.40 -12.34 17.43
N PHE A 6 -15.56 -11.33 17.63
CA PHE A 6 -14.13 -11.48 17.88
C PHE A 6 -13.79 -12.33 19.11
N LYS A 7 -14.76 -12.50 20.02
CA LYS A 7 -14.68 -13.39 21.18
C LYS A 7 -14.94 -14.85 20.83
N SER A 8 -15.23 -15.18 19.57
CA SER A 8 -15.43 -16.57 19.15
C SER A 8 -14.09 -17.31 19.16
N GLN A 9 -13.99 -18.35 19.99
CA GLN A 9 -12.84 -19.25 19.99
C GLN A 9 -12.51 -19.78 18.58
N LYS A 10 -13.54 -20.01 17.76
CA LYS A 10 -13.38 -20.50 16.38
C LYS A 10 -12.52 -19.59 15.49
N PHE A 11 -12.55 -18.28 15.72
CA PHE A 11 -11.76 -17.33 14.96
C PHE A 11 -10.27 -17.49 15.28
N TRP A 12 -9.94 -17.50 16.57
CA TRP A 12 -8.56 -17.65 17.05
C TRP A 12 -7.99 -19.03 16.73
N ASP A 13 -8.80 -20.08 16.82
CA ASP A 13 -8.42 -21.42 16.39
C ASP A 13 -8.07 -21.44 14.90
N PHE A 14 -8.88 -20.81 14.04
CA PHE A 14 -8.60 -20.74 12.61
C PHE A 14 -7.27 -20.01 12.35
N LEU A 15 -7.09 -18.83 12.96
CA LEU A 15 -5.86 -18.06 12.80
C LEU A 15 -4.63 -18.88 13.22
N ASN A 16 -4.68 -19.53 14.38
CA ASN A 16 -3.56 -20.32 14.89
C ASN A 16 -3.24 -21.55 14.04
N ILE A 17 -4.24 -22.17 13.41
CA ILE A 17 -4.04 -23.38 12.59
C ILE A 17 -3.49 -23.03 11.20
N HIS A 18 -3.93 -21.92 10.61
CA HIS A 18 -3.72 -21.67 9.18
C HIS A 18 -2.74 -20.54 8.85
N SER A 19 -2.40 -19.68 9.82
CA SER A 19 -1.47 -18.58 9.59
C SER A 19 -0.02 -19.05 9.45
N SER A 20 0.74 -18.39 8.58
CA SER A 20 2.20 -18.55 8.55
C SER A 20 2.84 -18.09 9.87
N ASP A 21 4.04 -18.61 10.16
CA ASP A 21 4.83 -18.16 11.32
C ASP A 21 5.31 -16.71 11.16
N ASP A 22 5.43 -16.24 9.92
CA ASP A 22 5.84 -14.89 9.57
C ASP A 22 4.66 -14.07 9.03
N ILE A 23 4.39 -12.91 9.63
CA ILE A 23 3.26 -12.06 9.23
C ILE A 23 3.64 -10.58 9.14
N SER A 24 2.76 -9.78 8.53
CA SER A 24 2.83 -8.31 8.56
C SER A 24 1.70 -7.71 9.36
N ILE A 25 1.87 -6.45 9.80
CA ILE A 25 0.84 -5.69 10.50
C ILE A 25 0.57 -4.40 9.76
N TYR A 26 -0.68 -4.17 9.37
CA TYR A 26 -1.15 -2.87 8.90
C TYR A 26 -1.92 -2.16 10.01
N ILE A 27 -1.65 -0.88 10.19
CA ILE A 27 -2.31 -0.04 11.20
C ILE A 27 -2.98 1.11 10.45
N HIS A 28 -4.31 1.15 10.54
CA HIS A 28 -5.09 2.21 9.91
C HIS A 28 -5.28 3.38 10.89
N ILE A 29 -4.86 4.58 10.49
CA ILE A 29 -5.10 5.84 11.21
C ILE A 29 -6.12 6.67 10.40
N PRO A 30 -7.39 6.75 10.81
CA PRO A 30 -8.48 7.28 9.98
C PRO A 30 -8.60 8.81 10.06
N PHE A 31 -7.50 9.53 10.28
CA PHE A 31 -7.52 10.98 10.53
C PHE A 31 -6.72 11.74 9.48
N CYS A 32 -7.29 12.82 8.98
CA CYS A 32 -6.64 13.76 8.07
C CYS A 32 -6.88 15.18 8.56
N GLU A 33 -5.92 16.09 8.30
CA GLU A 33 -6.17 17.53 8.49
C GLU A 33 -7.21 18.05 7.50
N GLN A 34 -7.15 17.56 6.26
CA GLN A 34 -8.10 17.83 5.20
C GLN A 34 -8.18 16.62 4.26
N LYS A 35 -9.39 16.29 3.81
CA LYS A 35 -9.58 15.27 2.77
C LYS A 35 -9.24 15.86 1.40
N CYS A 36 -8.34 15.20 0.67
CA CYS A 36 -7.99 15.60 -0.70
C CYS A 36 -9.17 15.35 -1.65
N LEU A 37 -9.27 16.10 -2.75
CA LEU A 37 -10.45 16.05 -3.63
C LEU A 37 -10.57 14.74 -4.43
N TYR A 38 -9.46 14.01 -4.58
CA TYR A 38 -9.40 12.72 -5.28
C TYR A 38 -9.43 11.50 -4.35
N CYS A 39 -9.32 11.71 -3.02
CA CYS A 39 -9.04 10.62 -2.09
C CYS A 39 -10.33 9.91 -1.69
N ASP A 40 -10.39 8.60 -1.95
CA ASP A 40 -11.48 7.70 -1.56
C ASP A 40 -11.25 7.04 -0.19
N PHE A 41 -10.01 7.05 0.32
CA PHE A 41 -9.67 6.45 1.61
C PHE A 41 -10.53 6.98 2.77
N TYR A 42 -10.86 6.04 3.67
CA TYR A 42 -11.58 6.35 4.89
C TYR A 42 -10.74 7.24 5.81
N SER A 43 -11.12 8.51 5.91
CA SER A 43 -10.48 9.47 6.81
C SER A 43 -11.46 10.56 7.24
N GLN A 44 -11.20 11.14 8.42
CA GLN A 44 -12.03 12.19 9.02
C GLN A 44 -11.15 13.27 9.62
N VAL A 45 -11.65 14.51 9.61
CA VAL A 45 -11.09 15.60 10.42
C VAL A 45 -11.63 15.41 11.84
N SER A 46 -10.76 15.40 12.85
CA SER A 46 -11.17 15.11 14.22
C SER A 46 -10.38 15.92 15.26
N SER A 47 -10.86 15.91 16.51
CA SER A 47 -10.21 16.59 17.63
C SER A 47 -9.07 15.76 18.22
N THR A 48 -8.14 16.41 18.92
CA THR A 48 -7.06 15.72 19.64
C THR A 48 -7.56 14.68 20.64
N GLU A 49 -8.68 14.94 21.32
CA GLU A 49 -9.31 13.98 22.25
C GLU A 49 -9.77 12.69 21.51
N ALA A 50 -10.25 12.83 20.28
CA ALA A 50 -10.63 11.67 19.46
C ALA A 50 -9.40 10.83 19.07
N HIS A 51 -8.25 11.47 18.81
CA HIS A 51 -6.99 10.75 18.52
C HIS A 51 -6.53 9.91 19.72
N GLU A 52 -6.59 10.45 20.93
CA GLU A 52 -6.20 9.72 22.15
C GLU A 52 -7.12 8.51 22.40
N LYS A 53 -8.44 8.72 22.36
CA LYS A 53 -9.42 7.63 22.51
C LYS A 53 -9.26 6.56 21.44
N TYR A 54 -8.92 6.96 20.21
CA TYR A 54 -8.68 6.03 19.12
C TYR A 54 -7.47 5.15 19.39
N ILE A 55 -6.36 5.74 19.83
CA ILE A 55 -5.13 5.01 20.13
C ILE A 55 -5.32 4.07 21.33
N ASP A 56 -6.08 4.50 22.34
CA ASP A 56 -6.46 3.60 23.46
C ASP A 56 -7.34 2.43 22.97
N SER A 57 -8.26 2.67 22.04
CA SER A 57 -9.08 1.62 21.42
C SER A 57 -8.23 0.68 20.54
N LEU A 58 -7.22 1.20 19.87
CA LEU A 58 -6.27 0.43 19.06
C LEU A 58 -5.37 -0.46 19.93
N ILE A 59 -4.89 0.05 21.07
CA ILE A 59 -4.16 -0.73 22.07
C ILE A 59 -5.06 -1.82 22.66
N TYR A 60 -6.32 -1.50 22.96
CA TYR A 60 -7.29 -2.49 23.42
C TYR A 60 -7.51 -3.59 22.37
N GLU A 61 -7.73 -3.24 21.11
CA GLU A 61 -7.83 -4.21 20.01
C GLU A 61 -6.58 -5.10 19.95
N LEU A 62 -5.40 -4.50 19.89
CA LEU A 62 -4.11 -5.19 19.82
C LEU A 62 -3.87 -6.12 21.03
N SER A 63 -4.36 -5.76 22.22
CA SER A 63 -4.23 -6.60 23.41
C SER A 63 -4.91 -7.97 23.25
N ASN A 64 -5.96 -8.05 22.42
CA ASN A 64 -6.65 -9.31 22.12
C ASN A 64 -5.83 -10.20 21.16
N TYR A 65 -4.91 -9.62 20.38
CA TYR A 65 -4.00 -10.36 19.51
C TYR A 65 -2.77 -10.91 20.23
N LYS A 66 -2.57 -10.62 21.53
CA LYS A 66 -1.35 -10.95 22.27
C LYS A 66 -0.95 -12.42 22.18
N GLU A 67 -1.89 -13.35 22.39
CA GLU A 67 -1.60 -14.79 22.33
C GLU A 67 -1.18 -15.21 20.92
N TYR A 68 -1.98 -14.82 19.92
CA TYR A 68 -1.67 -15.06 18.51
C TYR A 68 -0.27 -14.54 18.13
N LEU A 69 0.00 -13.26 18.39
CA LEU A 69 1.25 -12.58 18.02
C LEU A 69 2.49 -13.10 18.77
N SER A 70 2.32 -13.67 19.97
CA SER A 70 3.43 -14.20 20.75
C SER A 70 4.14 -15.38 20.07
N SER A 71 3.45 -16.06 19.15
CA SER A 71 3.97 -17.17 18.35
C SER A 71 4.49 -16.77 16.97
N LYS A 72 4.41 -15.48 16.61
CA LYS A 72 4.68 -14.98 15.26
C LYS A 72 5.94 -14.12 15.21
N GLU A 73 6.57 -14.12 14.04
CA GLU A 73 7.62 -13.17 13.70
C GLU A 73 7.07 -12.10 12.76
N ILE A 74 7.16 -10.84 13.18
CA ILE A 74 6.65 -9.70 12.40
C ILE A 74 7.73 -9.26 11.40
N LYS A 75 7.39 -9.34 10.11
CA LYS A 75 8.27 -9.02 8.98
C LYS A 75 8.18 -7.57 8.53
N SER A 76 7.01 -6.96 8.67
CA SER A 76 6.81 -5.55 8.37
C SER A 76 5.62 -4.98 9.13
N ILE A 77 5.70 -3.68 9.40
CA ILE A 77 4.63 -2.88 9.99
C ILE A 77 4.41 -1.67 9.10
N PHE A 78 3.16 -1.38 8.75
CA PHE A 78 2.82 -0.23 7.92
C PHE A 78 1.70 0.57 8.56
N ILE A 79 2.00 1.80 8.96
CA ILE A 79 1.08 2.75 9.56
C ILE A 79 0.61 3.68 8.45
N GLY A 80 -0.66 3.60 8.07
CA GLY A 80 -1.21 4.37 6.96
C GLY A 80 -2.69 4.71 7.14
N GLY A 81 -3.37 5.07 6.05
CA GLY A 81 -4.82 5.29 6.02
C GLY A 81 -5.16 6.72 5.64
N GLY A 82 -5.56 7.53 6.63
CA GLY A 82 -5.69 8.97 6.46
C GLY A 82 -4.31 9.63 6.39
N THR A 83 -3.82 10.13 7.51
CA THR A 83 -2.50 10.72 7.63
C THR A 83 -1.97 10.46 9.04
N PRO A 84 -1.14 9.43 9.26
CA PRO A 84 -0.54 9.17 10.57
C PRO A 84 0.20 10.37 11.16
N SER A 85 0.87 11.18 10.33
CA SER A 85 1.53 12.42 10.78
C SER A 85 0.58 13.55 11.19
N ALA A 86 -0.74 13.43 10.97
CA ALA A 86 -1.73 14.41 11.42
C ALA A 86 -2.10 14.24 12.91
N ILE A 87 -1.69 13.15 13.56
CA ILE A 87 -1.90 12.95 14.99
C ILE A 87 -0.61 13.17 15.79
N ASN A 88 -0.74 13.37 17.10
CA ASN A 88 0.42 13.56 17.96
C ASN A 88 1.35 12.33 17.88
N PRO A 89 2.63 12.50 17.47
CA PRO A 89 3.55 11.38 17.26
C PRO A 89 3.81 10.57 18.53
N LYS A 90 3.61 11.16 19.73
CA LYS A 90 3.72 10.45 21.01
C LYS A 90 2.66 9.37 21.17
N LEU A 91 1.50 9.50 20.53
CA LEU A 91 0.47 8.47 20.54
C LEU A 91 0.86 7.27 19.67
N ILE A 92 1.46 7.51 18.51
CA ILE A 92 2.03 6.44 17.69
C ILE A 92 3.14 5.73 18.45
N LYS A 93 4.03 6.47 19.13
CA LYS A 93 5.07 5.90 19.99
C LYS A 93 4.47 5.01 21.09
N LYS A 94 3.47 5.49 21.83
CA LYS A 94 2.74 4.70 22.85
C LYS A 94 2.20 3.38 22.29
N PHE A 95 1.59 3.42 21.10
CA PHE A 95 1.07 2.21 20.46
C PHE A 95 2.19 1.24 20.05
N MET A 96 3.26 1.75 19.43
CA MET A 96 4.39 0.95 18.97
C MET A 96 5.15 0.30 20.13
N GLU A 97 5.33 1.01 21.25
CA GLU A 97 5.93 0.46 22.48
C GLU A 97 5.11 -0.73 23.00
N TYR A 98 3.78 -0.63 22.99
CA TYR A 98 2.91 -1.74 23.39
C TYR A 98 3.00 -2.91 22.40
N LEU A 99 2.95 -2.65 21.09
CA LEU A 99 3.08 -3.67 20.05
C LEU A 99 4.39 -4.45 20.19
N GLN A 100 5.52 -3.75 20.33
CA GLN A 100 6.83 -4.37 20.48
C GLN A 100 6.97 -5.15 21.80
N SER A 101 6.17 -4.82 22.83
CA SER A 101 6.16 -5.57 24.09
C SER A 101 5.47 -6.94 24.01
N ILE A 102 4.68 -7.20 22.96
CA ILE A 102 3.86 -8.42 22.84
C ILE A 102 4.18 -9.29 21.62
N CYS A 103 5.06 -8.85 20.72
CA CYS A 103 5.42 -9.60 19.52
C CYS A 103 6.93 -9.56 19.26
N LYS A 104 7.42 -10.54 18.50
CA LYS A 104 8.81 -10.58 18.06
C LYS A 104 8.92 -9.90 16.68
N LEU A 105 9.70 -8.83 16.59
CA LEU A 105 10.08 -8.27 15.29
C LEU A 105 11.25 -9.05 14.70
N SER A 106 11.26 -9.23 13.39
CA SER A 106 12.45 -9.67 12.66
C SER A 106 13.56 -8.60 12.73
N ASP A 107 14.83 -9.04 12.63
CA ASP A 107 15.99 -8.13 12.70
C ASP A 107 15.98 -7.07 11.59
N ASP A 108 15.40 -7.40 10.44
CA ASP A 108 15.23 -6.57 9.26
C ASP A 108 13.80 -6.01 9.09
N CYS A 109 13.01 -6.00 10.17
CA CYS A 109 11.61 -5.55 10.12
C CYS A 109 11.51 -4.10 9.60
N GLU A 110 10.83 -3.92 8.47
CA GLU A 110 10.49 -2.60 7.95
C GLU A 110 9.30 -2.04 8.72
N ILE A 111 9.46 -0.87 9.33
CA ILE A 111 8.39 -0.14 10.01
C ILE A 111 8.20 1.19 9.29
N THR A 112 7.13 1.25 8.48
CA THR A 112 6.76 2.41 7.68
C THR A 112 5.68 3.24 8.36
N THR A 113 5.80 4.56 8.29
CA THR A 113 4.66 5.48 8.49
C THR A 113 4.40 6.34 7.26
N GLU A 114 3.14 6.50 6.89
CA GLU A 114 2.71 7.53 5.96
C GLU A 114 2.73 8.92 6.60
N SER A 115 2.94 9.95 5.78
CA SER A 115 3.00 11.33 6.21
C SER A 115 2.64 12.32 5.10
N ASN A 116 2.25 13.53 5.49
CA ASN A 116 2.14 14.67 4.59
C ASN A 116 3.25 15.71 4.90
N PRO A 117 3.72 16.46 3.90
CA PRO A 117 4.76 17.48 4.10
C PRO A 117 4.40 18.53 5.17
N ASN A 118 3.13 18.95 5.25
CA ASN A 118 2.68 19.98 6.19
C ASN A 118 2.63 19.53 7.65
N SER A 119 2.69 18.22 7.94
CA SER A 119 2.53 17.69 9.30
C SER A 119 3.74 16.89 9.82
N LEU A 120 4.71 16.61 8.97
CA LEU A 120 5.95 15.92 9.37
C LEU A 120 7.02 16.93 9.81
N THR A 121 7.15 17.14 11.12
CA THR A 121 8.16 18.03 11.72
C THR A 121 9.44 17.29 12.14
N ASP A 122 10.54 18.02 12.35
CA ASP A 122 11.79 17.49 12.93
C ASP A 122 11.55 16.76 14.28
N GLU A 123 10.63 17.27 15.11
CA GLU A 123 10.26 16.63 16.38
C GLU A 123 9.50 15.31 16.16
N ALA A 124 8.55 15.30 15.22
CA ALA A 124 7.79 14.10 14.88
C ALA A 124 8.71 12.99 14.33
N ILE A 125 9.65 13.34 13.45
CA ILE A 125 10.63 12.38 12.90
C ILE A 125 11.46 11.74 14.01
N LYS A 126 11.95 12.53 14.97
CA LYS A 126 12.72 11.99 16.12
C LYS A 126 11.90 11.02 16.95
N ILE A 127 10.64 11.37 17.25
CA ILE A 127 9.73 10.51 18.00
C ILE A 127 9.43 9.21 17.24
N TYR A 128 9.30 9.28 15.91
CA TYR A 128 9.14 8.10 15.05
C TYR A 128 10.37 7.20 15.07
N ILE A 129 11.58 7.75 14.96
CA ILE A 129 12.81 6.96 15.09
C ILE A 129 12.86 6.28 16.47
N GLU A 130 12.53 7.00 17.54
CA GLU A 130 12.47 6.45 18.90
C GLU A 130 11.41 5.36 19.06
N SER A 131 10.34 5.35 18.25
CA SER A 131 9.32 4.30 18.26
C SER A 131 9.68 3.11 17.37
N GLY A 132 10.87 3.10 16.75
CA GLY A 132 11.36 2.05 15.87
C GLY A 132 10.99 2.22 14.40
N ILE A 133 10.28 3.30 14.03
CA ILE A 133 9.97 3.59 12.62
C ILE A 133 11.28 3.87 11.88
N ASN A 134 11.50 3.12 10.81
CA ASN A 134 12.73 3.18 10.02
C ASN A 134 12.47 3.51 8.54
N ARG A 135 11.20 3.69 8.14
CA ARG A 135 10.79 4.14 6.81
C ARG A 135 9.67 5.18 6.86
N ILE A 136 9.75 6.19 6.00
CA ILE A 136 8.69 7.21 5.83
C ILE A 136 8.17 7.17 4.39
N SER A 137 6.85 7.13 4.21
CA SER A 137 6.19 7.38 2.93
C SER A 137 5.55 8.76 2.95
N MET A 138 5.99 9.68 2.09
CA MET A 138 5.49 11.04 2.06
C MET A 138 4.62 11.30 0.83
N GLY A 139 3.37 11.70 1.05
CA GLY A 139 2.43 12.12 0.01
C GLY A 139 2.78 13.48 -0.58
N ALA A 140 3.65 13.55 -1.58
CA ALA A 140 3.97 14.80 -2.28
C ALA A 140 2.96 15.12 -3.39
N GLN A 141 2.57 14.10 -4.14
CA GLN A 141 1.66 14.06 -5.29
C GLN A 141 2.12 14.85 -6.52
N SER A 142 2.60 16.07 -6.33
CA SER A 142 3.15 16.91 -7.39
C SER A 142 4.10 17.96 -6.79
N PHE A 143 5.06 18.45 -7.58
CA PHE A 143 5.87 19.62 -7.24
C PHE A 143 5.32 20.92 -7.84
N ASN A 144 4.21 20.85 -8.59
CA ASN A 144 3.55 22.01 -9.16
C ASN A 144 2.46 22.53 -8.23
N GLU A 145 2.62 23.77 -7.74
CA GLU A 145 1.70 24.40 -6.79
C GLU A 145 0.26 24.52 -7.31
N LYS A 146 0.07 24.78 -8.62
CA LYS A 146 -1.27 24.89 -9.21
C LYS A 146 -1.97 23.54 -9.21
N ILE A 147 -1.25 22.49 -9.62
CA ILE A 147 -1.77 21.11 -9.60
C ILE A 147 -2.15 20.72 -8.18
N LEU A 148 -1.27 20.94 -7.19
CA LEU A 148 -1.54 20.66 -5.77
C LEU A 148 -2.84 21.31 -5.28
N LYS A 149 -3.05 22.60 -5.59
CA LYS A 149 -4.29 23.31 -5.25
C LYS A 149 -5.50 22.68 -5.94
N THR A 150 -5.38 22.35 -7.23
CA THR A 150 -6.46 21.72 -8.01
C THR A 150 -6.90 20.37 -7.43
N ILE A 151 -5.99 19.56 -6.90
CA ILE A 151 -6.32 18.27 -6.30
C ILE A 151 -6.63 18.35 -4.79
N GLY A 152 -6.67 19.56 -4.23
CA GLY A 152 -7.01 19.83 -2.83
C GLY A 152 -5.93 19.51 -1.81
N ARG A 153 -4.65 19.52 -2.22
CA ARG A 153 -3.51 19.44 -1.29
C ARG A 153 -3.29 20.79 -0.63
N ILE A 154 -3.00 20.76 0.66
CA ILE A 154 -2.82 21.97 1.50
C ILE A 154 -1.36 22.34 1.69
N HIS A 155 -0.43 21.51 1.21
CA HIS A 155 1.01 21.77 1.27
C HIS A 155 1.52 22.44 0.00
N SER A 156 2.60 23.22 0.11
CA SER A 156 3.31 23.84 -1.01
C SER A 156 4.51 23.00 -1.45
N PRO A 157 5.06 23.22 -2.67
CA PRO A 157 6.30 22.58 -3.09
C PRO A 157 7.48 22.85 -2.15
N GLU A 158 7.57 24.07 -1.59
CA GLU A 158 8.59 24.44 -0.60
C GLU A 158 8.51 23.56 0.66
N GLN A 159 7.31 23.26 1.13
CA GLN A 159 7.13 22.35 2.26
C GLN A 159 7.61 20.93 1.90
N ILE A 160 7.36 20.45 0.67
CA ILE A 160 7.86 19.15 0.22
C ILE A 160 9.40 19.11 0.29
N TYR A 161 10.07 20.15 -0.21
CA TYR A 161 11.53 20.25 -0.18
C TYR A 161 12.06 20.26 1.25
N ASN A 162 11.50 21.11 2.11
CA ASN A 162 11.89 21.21 3.51
C ASN A 162 11.70 19.87 4.26
N THR A 163 10.63 19.13 3.96
CA THR A 163 10.38 17.83 4.57
C THR A 163 11.37 16.77 4.07
N ILE A 164 11.74 16.76 2.78
CA ILE A 164 12.79 15.86 2.26
C ILE A 164 14.11 16.11 2.99
N GLU A 165 14.52 17.38 3.10
CA GLU A 165 15.75 17.76 3.79
C GLU A 165 15.69 17.38 5.27
N SER A 166 14.54 17.56 5.93
CA SER A 166 14.32 17.16 7.33
C SER A 166 14.44 15.65 7.52
N ILE A 167 13.84 14.83 6.66
CA ILE A 167 13.97 13.36 6.70
C ILE A 167 15.45 12.95 6.61
N GLN A 168 16.17 13.51 5.64
CA GLN A 168 17.59 13.21 5.43
C GLN A 168 18.47 13.69 6.59
N LYS A 169 18.24 14.90 7.08
CA LYS A 169 18.95 15.51 8.22
C LYS A 169 18.79 14.70 9.51
N ASN A 170 17.62 14.11 9.74
CA ASN A 170 17.37 13.25 10.91
C ASN A 170 17.85 11.80 10.70
N GLY A 171 18.46 11.48 9.55
CA GLY A 171 19.16 10.22 9.31
C GLY A 171 18.29 9.07 8.80
N ILE A 172 17.04 9.32 8.40
CA ILE A 172 16.20 8.30 7.76
C ILE A 172 16.67 8.13 6.32
N LYS A 173 17.26 6.96 6.06
CA LYS A 173 17.77 6.60 4.72
C LYS A 173 16.74 5.96 3.83
N ASN A 174 15.75 5.27 4.40
CA ASN A 174 14.68 4.60 3.66
C ASN A 174 13.45 5.50 3.68
N PHE A 175 13.16 6.19 2.58
CA PHE A 175 11.96 7.01 2.48
C PHE A 175 11.44 7.03 1.05
N ASN A 176 10.13 7.21 0.95
CA ASN A 176 9.40 7.26 -0.30
C ASN A 176 8.75 8.63 -0.51
N ILE A 177 8.66 9.02 -1.78
CA ILE A 177 7.81 10.11 -2.23
C ILE A 177 6.70 9.53 -3.12
N ASP A 178 5.45 9.69 -2.70
CA ASP A 178 4.30 9.38 -3.55
C ASP A 178 4.05 10.53 -4.51
N LEU A 179 4.06 10.24 -5.80
CA LEU A 179 3.79 11.15 -6.91
C LEU A 179 2.66 10.59 -7.77
N MET A 180 1.89 11.50 -8.38
CA MET A 180 0.77 11.15 -9.25
C MET A 180 0.98 11.70 -10.66
N LEU A 181 0.69 10.87 -11.67
CA LEU A 181 0.60 11.30 -13.07
C LEU A 181 -0.86 11.29 -13.55
N ALA A 182 -1.11 11.83 -14.74
CA ALA A 182 -2.45 12.05 -15.27
C ALA A 182 -3.34 12.98 -14.40
N LEU A 183 -2.73 13.92 -13.68
CA LEU A 183 -3.46 14.92 -12.89
C LEU A 183 -4.09 16.01 -13.78
N PRO A 184 -5.14 16.72 -13.31
CA PRO A 184 -5.71 17.87 -14.01
C PRO A 184 -4.67 18.88 -14.48
N ASN A 185 -4.69 19.21 -15.77
CA ASN A 185 -3.79 20.15 -16.45
C ASN A 185 -2.30 19.78 -16.37
N GLN A 186 -1.94 18.56 -15.98
CA GLN A 186 -0.56 18.12 -15.90
C GLN A 186 0.05 17.95 -17.29
N THR A 187 1.28 18.41 -17.42
CA THR A 187 2.06 18.43 -18.66
C THR A 187 3.24 17.46 -18.58
N ILE A 188 3.92 17.24 -19.70
CA ILE A 188 5.17 16.45 -19.72
C ILE A 188 6.28 17.21 -18.99
N GLU A 189 6.26 18.54 -19.04
CA GLU A 189 7.19 19.42 -18.35
C GLU A 189 7.08 19.27 -16.82
N ASP A 190 5.87 19.05 -16.28
CA ASP A 190 5.68 18.75 -14.86
C ASP A 190 6.31 17.40 -14.46
N ILE A 191 6.31 16.43 -15.39
CA ILE A 191 7.01 15.15 -15.19
C ILE A 191 8.52 15.37 -15.20
N ASP A 192 9.04 16.16 -16.15
CA ASP A 192 10.46 16.52 -16.21
C ASP A 192 10.95 17.19 -14.92
N GLU A 193 10.19 18.15 -14.39
CA GLU A 193 10.49 18.80 -13.11
C GLU A 193 10.55 17.78 -11.97
N SER A 194 9.55 16.88 -11.89
CA SER A 194 9.49 15.85 -10.85
C SER A 194 10.69 14.90 -10.91
N LEU A 195 11.11 14.49 -12.12
CA LEU A 195 12.27 13.62 -12.32
C LEU A 195 13.58 14.30 -11.89
N GLU A 196 13.77 15.58 -12.22
CA GLU A 196 14.94 16.35 -11.82
C GLU A 196 15.01 16.53 -10.30
N ILE A 197 13.87 16.73 -9.63
CA ILE A 197 13.80 16.83 -8.17
C ILE A 197 14.14 15.50 -7.51
N VAL A 198 13.53 14.40 -7.97
CA VAL A 198 13.82 13.04 -7.47
C VAL A 198 15.32 12.74 -7.56
N LYS A 199 15.95 13.09 -8.69
CA LYS A 199 17.39 12.93 -8.90
C LYS A 199 18.20 13.85 -7.98
N ARG A 200 17.83 15.13 -7.88
CA ARG A 200 18.54 16.14 -7.08
C ARG A 200 18.64 15.75 -5.60
N TYR A 201 17.54 15.27 -5.03
CA TYR A 201 17.48 14.86 -3.62
C TYR A 201 17.89 13.40 -3.40
N ASP A 202 18.32 12.69 -4.44
CA ASP A 202 18.75 11.29 -4.38
C ASP A 202 17.72 10.36 -3.71
N ILE A 203 16.43 10.60 -3.99
CA ILE A 203 15.31 9.89 -3.37
C ILE A 203 15.46 8.37 -3.60
N PRO A 204 15.39 7.52 -2.56
CA PRO A 204 15.69 6.10 -2.69
C PRO A 204 14.50 5.27 -3.18
N HIS A 205 13.28 5.77 -3.02
CA HIS A 205 12.05 5.10 -3.46
C HIS A 205 11.01 6.13 -3.92
N VAL A 206 10.31 5.83 -5.01
CA VAL A 206 9.22 6.67 -5.55
C VAL A 206 8.05 5.77 -5.94
N SER A 207 6.88 6.03 -5.37
CA SER A 207 5.61 5.56 -5.93
C SER A 207 5.17 6.59 -6.96
N TYR A 208 5.02 6.20 -8.23
CA TYR A 208 4.55 7.10 -9.29
C TYR A 208 3.40 6.42 -10.05
N TYR A 209 2.17 6.79 -9.71
CA TYR A 209 0.96 6.12 -10.20
C TYR A 209 0.01 7.09 -10.92
N SER A 210 -0.79 6.56 -11.85
CA SER A 210 -1.83 7.35 -12.51
C SER A 210 -2.96 7.67 -11.54
N LEU A 211 -3.50 8.88 -11.65
CA LEU A 211 -4.76 9.24 -11.02
C LEU A 211 -5.85 8.26 -11.44
N ILE A 212 -6.52 7.68 -10.44
CA ILE A 212 -7.77 6.96 -10.64
C ILE A 212 -8.88 7.88 -10.15
N LEU A 213 -9.89 8.10 -11.00
CA LEU A 213 -11.05 8.90 -10.65
C LEU A 213 -12.08 7.98 -10.00
N GLU A 214 -12.30 8.16 -8.69
CA GLU A 214 -13.18 7.33 -7.88
C GLU A 214 -14.54 7.99 -7.69
N GLU A 215 -15.62 7.23 -7.92
CA GLU A 215 -16.99 7.71 -7.75
C GLU A 215 -17.24 8.23 -6.33
N GLY A 216 -17.93 9.37 -6.22
CA GLY A 216 -18.22 10.01 -4.93
C GLY A 216 -17.05 10.82 -4.33
N THR A 217 -15.97 10.98 -5.09
CA THR A 217 -14.93 11.98 -4.77
C THR A 217 -15.27 13.33 -5.41
N PRO A 218 -14.95 14.46 -4.76
CA PRO A 218 -15.17 15.78 -5.36
C PRO A 218 -14.51 15.97 -6.73
N LEU A 219 -13.37 15.33 -6.98
CA LEU A 219 -12.69 15.42 -8.28
C LEU A 219 -13.47 14.67 -9.38
N TYR A 220 -14.02 13.50 -9.08
CA TYR A 220 -14.90 12.75 -9.99
C TYR A 220 -16.19 13.53 -10.27
N ASP A 221 -16.86 13.99 -9.21
CA ASP A 221 -18.15 14.69 -9.32
C ASP A 221 -18.06 16.00 -10.13
N ASN A 222 -16.86 16.58 -10.22
CA ASN A 222 -16.60 17.81 -10.97
C ASN A 222 -15.65 17.58 -12.16
N MET A 223 -15.52 16.34 -12.67
CA MET A 223 -14.52 16.01 -13.69
C MET A 223 -14.63 16.87 -14.96
N ASP A 224 -15.83 17.27 -15.36
CA ASP A 224 -16.08 18.12 -16.54
C ASP A 224 -15.50 19.54 -16.40
N SER A 225 -15.16 19.95 -15.17
CA SER A 225 -14.53 21.25 -14.89
C SER A 225 -13.01 21.23 -15.07
N TYR A 226 -12.42 20.07 -15.37
CA TYR A 226 -10.98 19.88 -15.47
C TYR A 226 -10.58 19.31 -16.83
N GLN A 227 -9.38 19.64 -17.28
CA GLN A 227 -8.76 19.01 -18.43
C GLN A 227 -7.80 17.93 -17.95
N PHE A 228 -8.15 16.66 -18.16
CA PHE A 228 -7.28 15.54 -17.86
C PHE A 228 -6.43 15.15 -19.09
N PRO A 229 -5.21 14.64 -18.89
CA PRO A 229 -4.48 13.93 -19.94
C PRO A 229 -5.32 12.80 -20.52
N ASP A 230 -5.33 12.67 -21.85
CA ASP A 230 -5.92 11.50 -22.51
C ASP A 230 -5.04 10.25 -22.28
N GLU A 231 -5.56 9.07 -22.65
CA GLU A 231 -4.83 7.80 -22.49
C GLU A 231 -3.45 7.84 -23.19
N ILE A 232 -3.35 8.49 -24.34
CA ILE A 232 -2.09 8.60 -25.10
C ILE A 232 -1.07 9.41 -24.31
N LEU A 233 -1.46 10.55 -23.75
CA LEU A 233 -0.60 11.42 -22.96
C LEU A 233 -0.23 10.78 -21.62
N ASP A 234 -1.18 10.14 -20.91
CA ASP A 234 -0.94 9.38 -19.68
C ASP A 234 0.10 8.27 -19.92
N ARG A 235 -0.07 7.45 -20.97
CA ARG A 235 0.92 6.42 -21.32
C ARG A 235 2.28 7.02 -21.69
N LYS A 236 2.30 8.17 -22.38
CA LYS A 236 3.56 8.88 -22.70
C LYS A 236 4.26 9.38 -21.43
N MET A 237 3.52 9.93 -20.45
CA MET A 237 4.05 10.33 -19.14
C MET A 237 4.63 9.12 -18.41
N TYR A 238 3.88 8.02 -18.32
CA TYR A 238 4.31 6.80 -17.66
C TYR A 238 5.60 6.22 -18.26
N ARG A 239 5.69 6.11 -19.59
CA ARG A 239 6.91 5.62 -20.28
C ARG A 239 8.12 6.48 -19.99
N LYS A 240 7.95 7.81 -20.04
CA LYS A 240 9.02 8.76 -19.71
C LYS A 240 9.54 8.56 -18.29
N ILE A 241 8.66 8.31 -17.32
CA ILE A 241 9.04 8.03 -15.93
C ILE A 241 9.85 6.74 -15.84
N VAL A 242 9.34 5.64 -16.43
CA VAL A 242 10.00 4.33 -16.41
C VAL A 242 11.42 4.42 -17.00
N ASP A 243 11.55 5.07 -18.16
CA ASP A 243 12.84 5.21 -18.85
C ASP A 243 13.82 6.08 -18.02
N ALA A 244 13.35 7.20 -17.47
CA ALA A 244 14.17 8.11 -16.69
C ALA A 244 14.65 7.49 -15.37
N PHE A 245 13.78 6.77 -14.65
CA PHE A 245 14.14 6.11 -13.39
C PHE A 245 15.10 4.95 -13.59
N SER A 246 14.91 4.16 -14.66
CA SER A 246 15.86 3.11 -15.06
C SER A 246 17.28 3.66 -15.24
N LEU A 247 17.42 4.83 -15.88
CA LEU A 247 18.72 5.50 -16.08
C LEU A 247 19.33 6.09 -14.79
N ASN A 248 18.54 6.28 -13.74
CA ASN A 248 18.97 6.86 -12.45
C ASN A 248 19.01 5.83 -11.30
N ASN A 249 19.15 4.53 -11.62
CA ASN A 249 19.22 3.43 -10.65
C ASN A 249 17.96 3.25 -9.76
N LEU A 250 16.82 3.79 -10.18
CA LEU A 250 15.51 3.52 -9.59
C LEU A 250 14.82 2.44 -10.43
N ASN A 251 14.94 1.19 -9.98
CA ASN A 251 14.39 0.05 -10.67
C ASN A 251 12.90 -0.05 -10.38
N GLN A 252 12.10 -0.20 -11.43
CA GLN A 252 10.72 -0.60 -11.28
C GLN A 252 10.70 -2.04 -10.74
N TYR A 253 10.05 -2.28 -9.59
CA TYR A 253 9.90 -3.63 -9.04
C TYR A 253 8.44 -4.13 -9.12
N GLU A 254 7.48 -3.21 -9.25
CA GLU A 254 6.08 -3.48 -9.63
C GLU A 254 5.52 -2.29 -10.43
N ILE A 255 4.29 -2.38 -10.93
CA ILE A 255 3.70 -1.45 -11.92
C ILE A 255 3.89 0.05 -11.58
N SER A 256 3.77 0.45 -10.32
CA SER A 256 3.71 1.84 -9.85
C SER A 256 4.89 2.28 -8.98
N ASN A 257 5.81 1.40 -8.60
CA ASN A 257 6.83 1.66 -7.60
C ASN A 257 8.24 1.40 -8.15
N PHE A 258 9.12 2.32 -7.82
CA PHE A 258 10.49 2.39 -8.26
C PHE A 258 11.40 2.58 -7.05
N SER A 259 12.49 1.82 -6.99
CA SER A 259 13.43 1.98 -5.89
C SER A 259 14.86 1.66 -6.27
N LYS A 260 15.79 2.22 -5.49
CA LYS A 260 17.14 1.68 -5.42
C LYS A 260 17.06 0.28 -4.84
N ARG A 261 17.95 -0.60 -5.29
CA ARG A 261 18.02 -1.97 -4.78
C ARG A 261 18.18 -1.97 -3.25
N GLY A 262 17.34 -2.72 -2.56
CA GLY A 262 17.30 -2.80 -1.09
C GLY A 262 16.39 -1.77 -0.41
N PHE A 263 15.73 -0.88 -1.18
CA PHE A 263 14.75 0.09 -0.69
C PHE A 263 13.33 -0.20 -1.18
N GLU A 264 13.10 -1.34 -1.83
CA GLU A 264 11.76 -1.83 -2.15
C GLU A 264 10.90 -1.87 -0.87
N CYS A 265 9.66 -1.40 -0.93
CA CYS A 265 8.74 -1.45 0.20
C CYS A 265 8.42 -2.90 0.56
N GLN A 266 8.97 -3.39 1.67
CA GLN A 266 8.83 -4.79 2.11
C GLN A 266 7.37 -5.12 2.40
N HIS A 267 6.63 -4.19 3.01
CA HIS A 267 5.21 -4.40 3.31
C HIS A 267 4.37 -4.58 2.04
N ASN A 268 4.61 -3.75 1.02
CA ASN A 268 3.90 -3.86 -0.27
C ASN A 268 4.24 -5.18 -0.97
N LEU A 269 5.52 -5.58 -0.98
CA LEU A 269 5.94 -6.86 -1.55
C LEU A 269 5.24 -8.05 -0.88
N ARG A 270 4.99 -7.99 0.43
CA ARG A 270 4.23 -9.03 1.12
C ARG A 270 2.78 -9.10 0.68
N TYR A 271 2.13 -7.97 0.43
CA TYR A 271 0.80 -7.95 -0.20
C TYR A 271 0.80 -8.56 -1.60
N TRP A 272 1.74 -8.13 -2.46
CA TRP A 272 1.83 -8.63 -3.83
C TRP A 272 2.14 -10.13 -3.91
N LYS A 273 2.83 -10.67 -2.90
CA LYS A 273 3.13 -12.10 -2.76
C LYS A 273 2.06 -12.90 -2.02
N LEU A 274 0.90 -12.27 -1.75
CA LEU A 274 -0.22 -12.86 -1.01
C LEU A 274 0.26 -13.55 0.28
N LYS A 275 1.07 -12.82 1.06
CA LYS A 275 1.53 -13.23 2.39
C LYS A 275 0.54 -12.77 3.44
N ASP A 276 0.59 -13.43 4.59
CA ASP A 276 -0.33 -13.18 5.69
C ASP A 276 -0.05 -11.83 6.36
N TYR A 277 -1.14 -11.11 6.66
CA TYR A 277 -1.11 -9.88 7.42
C TYR A 277 -2.41 -9.67 8.21
N ILE A 278 -2.27 -8.98 9.35
CA ILE A 278 -3.41 -8.47 10.11
C ILE A 278 -3.51 -6.96 9.95
N GLY A 279 -4.74 -6.47 9.85
CA GLY A 279 -5.08 -5.05 9.89
C GLY A 279 -5.69 -4.70 11.24
N LEU A 280 -5.19 -3.62 11.84
CA LEU A 280 -5.67 -3.05 13.09
C LEU A 280 -6.23 -1.65 12.83
N GLY A 281 -7.27 -1.27 13.56
CA GLY A 281 -7.93 0.02 13.39
C GLY A 281 -9.23 -0.04 12.58
N CYS A 282 -10.06 0.98 12.77
CA CYS A 282 -11.30 1.21 12.02
C CYS A 282 -11.08 1.03 10.51
N SER A 283 -11.96 0.28 9.84
CA SER A 283 -11.88 -0.04 8.40
C SER A 283 -10.67 -0.86 7.94
N ALA A 284 -9.76 -1.26 8.83
CA ALA A 284 -8.59 -2.05 8.44
C ALA A 284 -8.98 -3.42 7.88
N GLN A 285 -8.24 -3.87 6.88
CA GLN A 285 -8.42 -5.17 6.24
C GLN A 285 -7.32 -6.12 6.69
N SER A 286 -7.65 -7.41 6.76
CA SER A 286 -6.72 -8.49 7.10
C SER A 286 -6.84 -9.62 6.08
N ASN A 287 -5.73 -10.32 5.87
CA ASN A 287 -5.67 -11.49 5.00
C ASN A 287 -4.79 -12.56 5.63
N ILE A 288 -5.38 -13.68 6.03
CA ILE A 288 -4.67 -14.80 6.63
C ILE A 288 -5.10 -16.08 5.91
N SER A 289 -4.16 -16.74 5.23
CA SER A 289 -4.41 -17.97 4.49
C SER A 289 -5.58 -17.79 3.51
N ASN A 290 -6.70 -18.48 3.70
CA ASN A 290 -7.91 -18.39 2.89
C ASN A 290 -8.97 -17.42 3.43
N ILE A 291 -8.71 -16.72 4.52
CA ILE A 291 -9.67 -15.77 5.10
C ILE A 291 -9.25 -14.34 4.82
N ARG A 292 -10.22 -13.55 4.36
CA ARG A 292 -10.21 -12.10 4.42
C ARG A 292 -11.19 -11.65 5.49
N TYR A 293 -10.78 -10.67 6.30
CA TYR A 293 -11.69 -10.04 7.23
C TYR A 293 -11.42 -8.56 7.39
N SER A 294 -12.48 -7.78 7.58
CA SER A 294 -12.41 -6.34 7.76
C SER A 294 -12.86 -5.94 9.16
N ASN A 295 -12.23 -4.91 9.72
CA ASN A 295 -12.69 -4.29 10.95
C ASN A 295 -13.97 -3.47 10.73
N VAL A 296 -14.57 -3.03 11.83
CA VAL A 296 -15.73 -2.13 11.81
C VAL A 296 -15.36 -0.81 11.11
N THR A 297 -16.22 -0.35 10.21
CA THR A 297 -16.00 0.88 9.42
C THR A 297 -16.51 2.15 10.10
N SER A 298 -17.29 2.00 11.18
CA SER A 298 -17.80 3.12 11.97
C SER A 298 -16.82 3.47 13.07
N LEU A 299 -16.20 4.66 12.98
CA LEU A 299 -15.34 5.19 14.03
C LEU A 299 -16.05 5.23 15.39
N LYS A 300 -17.34 5.59 15.42
CA LYS A 300 -18.14 5.58 16.66
C LYS A 300 -18.21 4.19 17.28
N ASN A 301 -18.44 3.16 16.48
CA ASN A 301 -18.50 1.79 16.99
C ASN A 301 -17.12 1.31 17.45
N TYR A 302 -16.08 1.65 16.69
CA TYR A 302 -14.70 1.34 17.03
C TYR A 302 -14.29 1.94 18.38
N LEU A 303 -14.57 3.24 18.59
CA LEU A 303 -14.27 3.94 19.85
C LEU A 303 -15.06 3.42 21.06
N ASN A 304 -16.24 2.84 20.82
CA ASN A 304 -17.03 2.17 21.86
C ASN A 304 -16.60 0.71 22.09
N GLN A 305 -15.48 0.28 21.50
CA GLN A 305 -14.94 -1.08 21.59
C GLN A 305 -15.95 -2.15 21.13
N ASN A 306 -16.87 -1.78 20.25
CA ASN A 306 -17.83 -2.69 19.63
C ASN A 306 -17.25 -3.20 18.31
N TYR A 307 -16.24 -4.07 18.43
CA TYR A 307 -15.56 -4.66 17.28
C TYR A 307 -16.43 -5.75 16.65
N SER A 308 -16.79 -5.54 15.39
CA SER A 308 -17.46 -6.52 14.55
C SER A 308 -16.60 -6.74 13.30
N TYR A 309 -16.19 -7.98 13.06
CA TYR A 309 -15.44 -8.32 11.87
C TYR A 309 -16.36 -8.91 10.80
N THR A 310 -16.18 -8.46 9.57
CA THR A 310 -16.86 -9.02 8.39
C THR A 310 -15.95 -10.06 7.77
N PHE A 311 -16.45 -11.28 7.56
CA PHE A 311 -15.64 -12.40 7.09
C PHE A 311 -15.99 -12.85 5.68
N GLU A 312 -14.95 -13.25 4.97
CA GLU A 312 -14.97 -13.92 3.68
C GLU A 312 -13.97 -15.09 3.72
N ASN A 313 -14.46 -16.30 3.44
CA ASN A 313 -13.61 -17.48 3.27
C ASN A 313 -13.50 -17.77 1.77
N LEU A 314 -12.32 -17.54 1.23
CA LEU A 314 -12.04 -17.59 -0.19
C LEU A 314 -11.69 -19.02 -0.58
N ASN A 315 -12.36 -19.51 -1.62
CA ASN A 315 -12.10 -20.84 -2.16
C ASN A 315 -10.79 -20.87 -2.96
N LYS A 316 -10.37 -22.08 -3.34
CA LYS A 316 -9.12 -22.30 -4.07
C LYS A 316 -9.02 -21.48 -5.37
N ILE A 317 -10.13 -21.34 -6.11
CA ILE A 317 -10.16 -20.59 -7.39
C ILE A 317 -10.01 -19.09 -7.13
N GLU A 318 -10.72 -18.55 -6.14
CA GLU A 318 -10.62 -17.14 -5.76
C GLU A 318 -9.18 -16.79 -5.34
N ARG A 319 -8.55 -17.64 -4.54
CA ARG A 319 -7.14 -17.45 -4.15
C ARG A 319 -6.16 -17.60 -5.30
N LEU A 320 -6.41 -18.52 -6.23
CA LEU A 320 -5.59 -18.67 -7.43
C LEU A 320 -5.68 -17.42 -8.32
N ASN A 321 -6.88 -16.87 -8.49
CA ASN A 321 -7.08 -15.62 -9.22
C ASN A 321 -6.33 -14.47 -8.57
N GLU A 322 -6.45 -14.29 -7.24
CA GLU A 322 -5.75 -13.23 -6.51
C GLU A 322 -4.24 -13.37 -6.60
N TYR A 323 -3.72 -14.58 -6.38
CA TYR A 323 -2.29 -14.83 -6.48
C TYR A 323 -1.77 -14.50 -7.88
N THR A 324 -2.53 -14.85 -8.93
CA THR A 324 -2.16 -14.56 -10.32
C THR A 324 -2.19 -13.06 -10.62
N MET A 325 -3.28 -12.39 -10.26
CA MET A 325 -3.44 -10.94 -10.45
C MET A 325 -2.35 -10.15 -9.73
N LEU A 326 -2.11 -10.45 -8.45
CA LEU A 326 -1.10 -9.74 -7.64
C LEU A 326 0.33 -10.06 -8.12
N GLY A 327 0.61 -11.31 -8.50
CA GLY A 327 1.91 -11.73 -9.00
C GLY A 327 2.27 -11.08 -10.35
N LEU A 328 1.30 -10.91 -11.25
CA LEU A 328 1.53 -10.22 -12.53
C LEU A 328 1.90 -8.74 -12.36
N ARG A 329 1.50 -8.10 -11.26
CA ARG A 329 1.93 -6.72 -10.96
C ARG A 329 3.43 -6.60 -10.72
N LEU A 330 4.07 -7.66 -10.22
CA LEU A 330 5.49 -7.67 -9.94
C LEU A 330 6.30 -7.80 -11.23
N ASN A 331 7.42 -7.07 -11.33
CA ASN A 331 8.34 -7.23 -12.45
C ASN A 331 9.00 -8.61 -12.46
N GLU A 332 9.15 -9.26 -11.30
CA GLU A 332 9.60 -10.66 -11.23
C GLU A 332 8.53 -11.66 -11.70
N GLY A 333 7.25 -11.23 -11.75
CA GLY A 333 6.14 -12.04 -12.23
C GLY A 333 5.78 -13.22 -11.32
N ILE A 334 5.11 -14.20 -11.92
CA ILE A 334 4.64 -15.42 -11.26
C ILE A 334 5.66 -16.53 -11.44
N ASP A 335 6.06 -17.17 -10.35
CA ASP A 335 6.85 -18.39 -10.37
C ASP A 335 5.95 -19.62 -10.53
N ILE A 336 6.17 -20.39 -11.60
CA ILE A 336 5.34 -21.56 -11.94
C ILE A 336 5.48 -22.66 -10.88
N GLU A 337 6.66 -22.85 -10.29
CA GLU A 337 6.84 -23.87 -9.26
C GLU A 337 6.10 -23.48 -7.96
N ASP A 338 6.18 -22.21 -7.56
CA ASP A 338 5.48 -21.71 -6.36
C ASP A 338 3.96 -21.80 -6.50
N ILE A 339 3.39 -21.38 -7.64
CA ILE A 339 1.94 -21.45 -7.85
C ILE A 339 1.45 -22.91 -7.94
N ASN A 340 2.21 -23.80 -8.60
CA ASN A 340 1.89 -25.23 -8.66
C ASN A 340 1.90 -25.86 -7.27
N PHE A 341 2.91 -25.54 -6.46
CA PHE A 341 3.01 -26.03 -5.08
C PHE A 341 1.88 -25.50 -4.21
N LYS A 342 1.68 -24.17 -4.19
CA LYS A 342 0.71 -23.49 -3.31
C LYS A 342 -0.72 -23.93 -3.58
N PHE A 343 -1.06 -24.17 -4.85
CA PHE A 343 -2.42 -24.54 -5.24
C PHE A 343 -2.57 -26.02 -5.59
N ASN A 344 -1.50 -26.83 -5.61
CA ASN A 344 -1.57 -28.22 -6.07
C ASN A 344 -2.29 -28.33 -7.43
N ILE A 345 -1.71 -27.69 -8.44
CA ILE A 345 -2.19 -27.63 -9.82
C ILE A 345 -1.02 -27.83 -10.80
N ASP A 346 -1.35 -28.01 -12.07
CA ASP A 346 -0.42 -27.90 -13.19
C ASP A 346 -0.77 -26.65 -13.99
N PHE A 347 -0.20 -25.50 -13.59
CA PHE A 347 -0.56 -24.19 -14.10
C PHE A 347 -0.30 -24.07 -15.60
N GLU A 348 0.81 -24.59 -16.11
CA GLU A 348 1.12 -24.54 -17.55
C GLU A 348 0.11 -25.34 -18.37
N LYS A 349 -0.33 -26.50 -17.86
CA LYS A 349 -1.35 -27.31 -18.53
C LYS A 349 -2.73 -26.67 -18.45
N GLU A 350 -3.13 -26.18 -17.29
CA GLU A 350 -4.45 -25.57 -17.05
C GLU A 350 -4.63 -24.24 -17.80
N TYR A 351 -3.54 -23.47 -17.95
CA TYR A 351 -3.54 -22.15 -18.58
C TYR A 351 -2.84 -22.13 -19.94
N LYS A 352 -2.61 -23.29 -20.56
CA LYS A 352 -1.88 -23.43 -21.83
C LYS A 352 -2.35 -22.47 -22.93
N THR A 353 -3.66 -22.33 -23.09
CA THR A 353 -4.26 -21.46 -24.12
C THR A 353 -4.00 -19.98 -23.81
N GLN A 354 -4.13 -19.57 -22.56
CA GLN A 354 -3.89 -18.20 -22.09
C GLN A 354 -2.43 -17.81 -22.20
N ILE A 355 -1.53 -18.70 -21.77
CA ILE A 355 -0.08 -18.52 -21.88
C ILE A 355 0.29 -18.36 -23.36
N LYS A 356 -0.16 -19.26 -24.22
CA LYS A 356 0.10 -19.17 -25.67
C LYS A 356 -0.43 -17.87 -26.26
N LYS A 357 -1.68 -17.48 -25.97
CA LYS A 357 -2.28 -16.23 -26.45
C LYS A 357 -1.42 -15.02 -26.06
N ASN A 358 -0.98 -14.94 -24.82
CA ASN A 358 -0.23 -13.80 -24.33
C ASN A 358 1.23 -13.78 -24.81
N LEU A 359 1.85 -14.95 -25.02
CA LEU A 359 3.17 -15.06 -25.68
C LEU A 359 3.10 -14.63 -27.15
N ASP A 360 2.11 -15.12 -27.90
CA ASP A 360 1.92 -14.80 -29.33
C ASP A 360 1.70 -13.29 -29.53
N ASN A 361 0.99 -12.63 -28.60
CA ASN A 361 0.77 -11.19 -28.58
C ASN A 361 1.91 -10.39 -27.91
N LYS A 362 2.98 -11.05 -27.45
CA LYS A 362 4.12 -10.43 -26.76
C LYS A 362 3.74 -9.63 -25.50
N LEU A 363 2.67 -10.04 -24.81
CA LEU A 363 2.19 -9.42 -23.58
C LEU A 363 2.86 -10.01 -22.34
N ILE A 364 3.32 -11.25 -22.42
CA ILE A 364 4.14 -11.88 -21.39
C ILE A 364 5.45 -12.43 -21.97
N THR A 365 6.42 -12.65 -21.09
CA THR A 365 7.57 -13.53 -21.33
C THR A 365 7.55 -14.70 -20.36
N LEU A 366 8.12 -15.83 -20.79
CA LEU A 366 8.40 -16.99 -19.95
C LEU A 366 9.92 -17.17 -19.84
N ASN A 367 10.50 -16.80 -18.69
CA ASN A 367 11.94 -16.86 -18.45
C ASN A 367 12.22 -17.57 -17.13
N ASN A 368 13.09 -18.59 -17.13
CA ASN A 368 13.50 -19.33 -15.91
C ASN A 368 12.31 -19.80 -15.05
N GLY A 369 11.26 -20.32 -15.68
CA GLY A 369 10.05 -20.78 -14.96
C GLY A 369 9.14 -19.66 -14.46
N LYS A 370 9.36 -18.41 -14.86
CA LYS A 370 8.54 -17.26 -14.45
C LYS A 370 7.77 -16.63 -15.60
N ILE A 371 6.50 -16.32 -15.35
CA ILE A 371 5.64 -15.55 -16.26
C ILE A 371 5.68 -14.09 -15.84
N GLN A 372 6.17 -13.23 -16.73
CA GLN A 372 6.35 -11.80 -16.47
C GLN A 372 5.63 -10.97 -17.52
N LEU A 373 5.03 -9.85 -17.12
CA LEU A 373 4.52 -8.88 -18.09
C LEU A 373 5.66 -8.25 -18.89
N THR A 374 5.50 -8.16 -20.21
CA THR A 374 6.39 -7.33 -21.03
C THR A 374 6.08 -5.85 -20.80
N THR A 375 6.92 -4.97 -21.35
CA THR A 375 6.66 -3.53 -21.43
C THR A 375 5.24 -3.25 -21.91
N ILE A 376 4.80 -3.85 -23.03
CA ILE A 376 3.44 -3.68 -23.58
C ILE A 376 2.40 -4.39 -22.72
N GLY A 377 2.72 -5.57 -22.18
CA GLY A 377 1.83 -6.28 -21.25
C GLY A 377 1.43 -5.46 -20.03
N LYS A 378 2.35 -4.65 -19.49
CA LYS A 378 2.07 -3.74 -18.37
C LYS A 378 1.09 -2.62 -18.73
N ASP A 379 1.09 -2.12 -19.96
CA ASP A 379 0.16 -1.06 -20.37
C ASP A 379 -1.29 -1.54 -20.36
N ILE A 380 -1.50 -2.84 -20.53
CA ILE A 380 -2.81 -3.48 -20.56
C ILE A 380 -2.88 -4.66 -19.57
N SER A 381 -2.26 -4.51 -18.39
CA SER A 381 -2.12 -5.62 -17.42
C SER A 381 -3.46 -6.25 -17.08
N ASN A 382 -4.50 -5.43 -16.90
CA ASN A 382 -5.88 -5.89 -16.63
C ASN A 382 -6.38 -6.89 -17.69
N VAL A 383 -6.03 -6.72 -18.98
CA VAL A 383 -6.43 -7.64 -20.04
C VAL A 383 -5.72 -8.99 -19.89
N VAL A 384 -4.42 -8.96 -19.54
CA VAL A 384 -3.64 -10.17 -19.29
C VAL A 384 -4.17 -10.88 -18.04
N GLU A 385 -4.41 -10.15 -16.95
CA GLU A 385 -4.96 -10.66 -15.69
C GLU A 385 -6.33 -11.35 -15.90
N LEU A 386 -7.20 -10.77 -16.71
CA LEU A 386 -8.51 -11.35 -17.05
C LEU A 386 -8.39 -12.69 -17.79
N ASP A 387 -7.37 -12.87 -18.64
CA ASP A 387 -7.18 -14.15 -19.33
C ASP A 387 -6.92 -15.30 -18.33
N PHE A 388 -6.19 -15.02 -17.25
CA PHE A 388 -5.88 -15.99 -16.19
C PHE A 388 -6.96 -16.10 -15.11
N THR A 389 -7.95 -15.21 -15.09
CA THR A 389 -9.05 -15.29 -14.13
C THR A 389 -9.99 -16.48 -14.46
N ARG A 390 -10.49 -17.14 -13.42
CA ARG A 390 -11.50 -18.20 -13.49
C ARG A 390 -12.71 -17.86 -12.64
N ILE A 391 -13.91 -18.14 -13.15
CA ILE A 391 -15.14 -17.95 -12.36
C ILE A 391 -15.29 -19.17 -11.43
N PRO A 392 -15.46 -18.97 -10.11
CA PRO A 392 -15.77 -20.07 -9.22
C PRO A 392 -17.04 -20.79 -9.69
N CYS A 393 -16.96 -22.11 -9.91
CA CYS A 393 -18.18 -22.88 -10.11
C CYS A 393 -18.86 -23.04 -8.75
N ASN A 394 -20.10 -22.55 -8.62
CA ASN A 394 -20.94 -22.71 -7.42
C ASN A 394 -21.20 -24.18 -7.09
#